data_AF-A0A7X0NJ54-F1
#
_entry.id   AF-A0A7X0NJ54-F1
#
_cell.length_a   1.000
_cell.length_b   1.000
_cell.length_c   1.000
_cell.angle_alpha   90.00
_cell.angle_beta   90.00
_cell.angle_gamma   90.00
#
_symmetry.space_group_name_H-M   'P 1'
#
loop_
_entity.id
_entity.type
_entity.pdbx_description
1 polymer ?
#
loop_
_entity_poly.entity_id
_entity_poly.type
_entity_poly.pdbx_seq_one_letter_code
_entity_poly.pdbx_strand_id
1 'polypeptide(L)'
;MKNMIMLFAALLTSILPVTTLAGTVSSASVIEQQRSAITKQQILSMVETDKVQQQLVALGVSPDDAKQRINNLTNAELASLNNQINDAPAGSGVVGTIFTVLLVVAVLDLLGVTDAYSFIDPI
;
A
#
# COMPACT_ATOMS: atom_id res chain seq x y z
N MET A 1 -24.36 -24.57 -29.20
CA MET A 1 -23.33 -24.40 -28.16
C MET A 1 -22.52 -23.11 -28.28
N LYS A 2 -22.29 -22.54 -29.48
CA LYS A 2 -21.55 -21.27 -29.64
C LYS A 2 -22.29 -20.04 -29.10
N ASN A 3 -23.62 -20.06 -29.17
CA ASN A 3 -24.51 -18.97 -28.79
C ASN A 3 -24.67 -18.86 -27.25
N MET A 4 -24.51 -19.99 -26.55
CA MET A 4 -24.60 -20.06 -25.08
C MET A 4 -23.33 -19.51 -24.41
N ILE A 5 -22.17 -19.74 -25.03
CA ILE A 5 -20.88 -19.16 -24.62
C ILE A 5 -20.85 -17.64 -24.80
N MET A 6 -21.48 -17.12 -25.87
CA MET A 6 -21.53 -15.67 -26.13
C MET A 6 -22.46 -14.93 -25.15
N LEU A 7 -23.55 -15.58 -24.69
CA LEU A 7 -24.44 -15.07 -23.65
C LEU A 7 -23.78 -15.06 -22.26
N PHE A 8 -22.97 -16.07 -21.94
CA PHE A 8 -22.22 -16.13 -20.68
C PHE A 8 -21.10 -15.07 -20.63
N ALA A 9 -20.41 -14.86 -21.75
CA ALA A 9 -19.38 -13.81 -21.86
C ALA A 9 -19.95 -12.39 -21.77
N ALA A 10 -21.18 -12.16 -22.26
CA ALA A 10 -21.84 -10.86 -22.17
C ALA A 10 -22.38 -10.55 -20.76
N LEU A 11 -22.77 -11.57 -20.00
CA LEU A 11 -23.24 -11.42 -18.62
C LEU A 11 -22.09 -11.10 -17.65
N LEU A 12 -20.89 -11.62 -17.92
CA LEU A 12 -19.69 -11.41 -17.09
C LEU A 12 -19.19 -9.95 -17.13
N THR A 13 -19.42 -9.23 -18.23
CA THR A 13 -18.99 -7.83 -18.39
C THR A 13 -19.89 -6.82 -17.68
N SER A 14 -21.11 -7.22 -17.28
CA SER A 14 -22.10 -6.32 -16.67
C SER A 14 -21.91 -6.10 -15.17
N ILE A 15 -20.93 -6.75 -14.54
CA ILE A 15 -20.72 -6.73 -13.08
C ILE A 15 -19.53 -5.83 -12.71
N LEU A 16 -19.01 -5.00 -13.63
CA LEU A 16 -18.01 -4.00 -13.25
C LEU A 16 -18.69 -2.91 -12.40
N PRO A 17 -18.39 -2.80 -11.10
CA PRO A 17 -18.91 -1.70 -10.31
C PRO A 17 -18.25 -0.41 -10.81
N VAL A 18 -19.04 0.50 -11.36
CA VAL A 18 -18.61 1.90 -11.53
C VAL A 18 -18.54 2.50 -10.13
N THR A 19 -17.38 2.39 -9.49
CA THR A 19 -17.12 3.05 -8.21
C THR A 19 -16.90 4.54 -8.48
N THR A 20 -17.95 5.34 -8.39
CA THR A 20 -17.80 6.79 -8.26
C THR A 20 -17.27 7.08 -6.86
N LEU A 21 -15.98 7.43 -6.77
CA LEU A 21 -15.33 7.86 -5.53
C LEU A 21 -15.79 9.28 -5.16
N ALA A 22 -17.02 9.41 -4.66
CA ALA A 22 -17.46 10.61 -3.96
C ALA A 22 -17.13 10.44 -2.47
N GLY A 23 -15.91 10.83 -2.09
CA GLY A 23 -15.40 10.69 -0.74
C GLY A 23 -16.21 11.48 0.28
N THR A 24 -17.04 10.80 1.07
CA THR A 24 -17.42 11.29 2.39
C THR A 24 -16.18 11.17 3.28
N VAL A 25 -15.45 12.28 3.44
CA VAL A 25 -14.35 12.36 4.41
C VAL A 25 -14.95 12.26 5.81
N SER A 26 -15.06 11.03 6.31
CA SER A 26 -15.33 10.78 7.72
C SER A 26 -14.20 11.38 8.53
N SER A 27 -14.51 12.18 9.56
CA SER A 27 -13.53 12.75 10.48
C SER A 27 -12.66 11.68 11.16
N ALA A 28 -13.06 10.41 11.15
CA ALA A 28 -12.24 9.28 11.59
C ALA A 28 -10.99 9.06 10.70
N SER A 29 -11.08 9.39 9.40
CA SER A 29 -9.95 9.31 8.46
C SER A 29 -8.85 10.33 8.75
N VAL A 30 -9.20 11.46 9.39
CA VAL A 30 -8.23 12.50 9.77
C VAL A 30 -7.33 12.01 10.91
N ILE A 31 -7.86 11.19 11.83
CA ILE A 31 -7.09 10.63 12.94
C ILE A 31 -6.11 9.55 12.45
N GLU A 32 -6.49 8.76 11.44
CA GLU A 32 -5.59 7.77 10.81
C GLU A 32 -4.49 8.45 9.97
N GLN A 33 -4.83 9.50 9.21
CA GLN A 33 -3.84 10.31 8.48
C GLN A 33 -2.80 10.96 9.40
N GLN A 34 -3.17 11.27 10.64
CA GLN A 34 -2.26 11.86 11.62
C GLN A 34 -1.25 10.83 12.16
N ARG A 35 -1.57 9.52 12.14
CA ARG A 35 -0.60 8.45 12.41
C ARG A 35 0.31 8.14 11.21
N SER A 36 -0.16 8.40 10.00
CA SER A 36 0.62 8.26 8.76
C SER A 36 1.63 9.38 8.52
N ALA A 37 1.68 10.40 9.40
CA ALA A 37 2.67 11.45 9.32
C ALA A 37 4.04 10.93 9.80
N ILE A 38 4.91 10.55 8.85
CA ILE A 38 6.26 10.10 9.18
C ILE A 38 7.01 11.25 9.85
N THR A 39 7.39 11.04 11.11
CA THR A 39 8.13 12.03 11.89
C THR A 39 9.61 12.02 11.49
N LYS A 40 10.31 13.14 11.68
CA LYS A 40 11.75 13.28 11.44
C LYS A 40 12.60 12.14 12.00
N GLN A 41 12.34 11.72 13.25
CA GLN A 41 12.99 10.57 13.88
C GLN A 41 12.79 9.27 13.09
N GLN A 42 11.60 9.05 12.57
CA GLN A 42 11.28 7.86 11.80
C GLN A 42 11.98 7.87 10.43
N ILE A 43 12.12 9.03 9.79
CA ILE A 43 12.93 9.18 8.57
C ILE A 43 14.41 8.91 8.85
N LEU A 44 14.93 9.40 9.99
CA LEU A 44 16.31 9.10 10.41
C LEU A 44 16.53 7.58 10.56
N SER A 45 15.61 6.88 11.23
CA SER A 45 15.68 5.42 11.36
C SER A 45 15.56 4.68 10.01
N MET A 46 14.78 5.21 9.06
CA MET A 46 14.71 4.65 7.70
C MET A 46 16.05 4.82 6.96
N VAL A 47 16.69 5.98 7.07
CA VAL A 47 18.01 6.23 6.47
C VAL A 47 19.10 5.35 7.10
N GLU A 48 18.95 4.95 8.35
CA GLU A 48 19.87 4.02 9.02
C GLU A 48 19.73 2.57 8.54
N THR A 49 18.68 2.22 7.81
CA THR A 49 18.50 0.86 7.28
C THR A 49 19.52 0.57 6.18
N ASP A 50 20.19 -0.59 6.23
CA ASP A 50 21.26 -0.99 5.29
C ASP A 50 20.87 -0.83 3.82
N LYS A 51 19.63 -1.18 3.47
CA LYS A 51 19.09 -1.03 2.11
C LYS A 51 19.08 0.43 1.65
N VAL A 52 18.69 1.36 2.53
CA VAL A 52 18.66 2.79 2.21
C VAL A 52 20.06 3.36 2.15
N GLN A 53 20.95 2.97 3.06
CA GLN A 53 22.36 3.38 3.01
C GLN A 53 23.04 2.94 1.72
N GLN A 54 22.86 1.68 1.31
CA GLN A 54 23.41 1.17 0.04
C GLN A 54 22.86 1.95 -1.16
N GLN A 55 21.57 2.27 -1.16
CA GLN A 55 20.96 3.06 -2.22
C GLN A 55 21.50 4.51 -2.25
N LEU A 56 21.67 5.15 -1.08
CA LEU A 56 22.24 6.49 -0.98
C LEU A 56 23.68 6.52 -1.50
N VAL A 57 24.50 5.54 -1.11
CA VAL A 57 25.87 5.39 -1.61
C VAL A 57 25.90 5.13 -3.11
N ALA A 58 24.98 4.31 -3.63
CA ALA A 58 24.84 4.08 -5.08
C ALA A 58 24.47 5.36 -5.85
N LEU A 59 23.77 6.29 -5.21
CA LEU A 59 23.45 7.62 -5.72
C LEU A 59 24.57 8.66 -5.47
N GLY A 60 25.69 8.26 -4.85
CA GLY A 60 26.82 9.14 -4.54
C GLY A 60 26.62 10.04 -3.32
N VAL A 61 25.63 9.74 -2.47
CA VAL A 61 25.31 10.51 -1.25
C VAL A 61 25.80 9.74 -0.03
N SER A 62 26.58 10.39 0.85
CA SER A 62 26.99 9.77 2.10
C SER A 62 25.82 9.72 3.10
N PRO A 63 25.69 8.64 3.90
CA PRO A 63 24.63 8.55 4.90
C PRO A 63 24.65 9.71 5.91
N ASP A 64 25.84 10.18 6.31
CA ASP A 64 25.98 11.29 7.24
C ASP A 64 25.49 12.63 6.67
N ASP A 65 25.75 12.90 5.38
CA ASP A 65 25.24 14.10 4.71
C ASP A 65 23.71 14.05 4.59
N ALA A 66 23.16 12.87 4.26
CA ALA A 66 21.70 12.66 4.26
C ALA A 66 21.07 12.93 5.64
N LYS A 67 21.69 12.45 6.72
CA LYS A 67 21.22 12.71 8.10
C LYS A 67 21.29 14.20 8.45
N GLN A 68 22.36 14.90 8.08
CA GLN A 68 22.48 16.34 8.31
C GLN A 68 21.39 17.13 7.59
N ARG A 69 21.09 16.79 6.34
CA ARG A 69 20.00 17.41 5.58
C ARG A 69 18.65 17.19 6.24
N ILE A 70 18.34 15.96 6.64
CA ILE A 70 17.11 15.64 7.38
C ILE A 70 17.04 16.43 8.70
N ASN A 71 18.18 16.58 9.39
CA ASN A 71 18.26 17.38 10.60
C ASN A 71 18.03 18.89 10.39
N ASN A 72 18.29 19.40 9.19
CA ASN A 72 18.05 20.79 8.84
C ASN A 72 16.65 21.03 8.22
N LEU A 73 15.87 19.98 7.92
CA LEU A 73 14.53 20.14 7.37
C LEU A 73 13.60 20.84 8.37
N THR A 74 12.90 21.85 7.86
CA THR A 74 11.80 22.51 8.57
C THR A 74 10.53 21.66 8.54
N ASN A 75 9.56 21.99 9.40
CA ASN A 75 8.28 21.27 9.45
C ASN A 75 7.53 21.28 8.10
N ALA A 76 7.66 22.36 7.33
CA ALA A 76 7.03 22.47 6.01
C ALA A 76 7.67 21.54 4.97
N GLU A 77 9.00 21.44 4.98
CA GLU A 77 9.74 20.55 4.09
C GLU A 77 9.54 19.08 4.47
N LEU A 78 9.45 18.79 5.77
CA LEU A 78 9.11 17.45 6.26
C LEU A 78 7.73 16.99 5.78
N ALA A 79 6.73 17.89 5.76
CA ALA A 79 5.41 17.58 5.23
C ALA A 79 5.43 17.29 3.72
N SER A 80 6.20 18.07 2.95
CA SER A 80 6.39 17.83 1.51
C SER A 80 7.11 16.51 1.23
N LEU A 81 8.11 16.16 2.04
CA LEU A 81 8.81 14.87 1.95
C LEU A 81 7.88 13.70 2.31
N ASN A 82 7.08 13.84 3.36
CA ASN A 82 6.11 12.82 3.74
C ASN A 82 5.11 12.55 2.62
N ASN A 83 4.63 13.57 1.90
CA ASN A 83 3.75 13.36 0.74
C ASN A 83 4.44 12.52 -0.37
N GLN A 84 5.71 12.80 -0.67
CA GLN A 84 6.47 12.03 -1.67
C GLN A 84 6.72 10.59 -1.24
N ILE A 85 6.96 10.34 0.05
CA ILE A 85 7.16 8.98 0.58
C ILE A 85 5.84 8.20 0.61
N ASN A 86 4.71 8.87 0.90
CA ASN A 86 3.39 8.22 0.85
C ASN A 86 2.95 7.87 -0.58
N ASP A 87 3.41 8.61 -1.59
CA ASP A 87 3.19 8.27 -3.01
C ASP A 87 4.02 7.06 -3.46
N ALA A 88 5.11 6.73 -2.74
CA ALA A 88 5.81 5.47 -2.94
C ALA A 88 4.96 4.34 -2.33
N PRO A 89 4.68 3.25 -3.06
CA PRO A 89 3.70 2.25 -2.63
C PRO A 89 4.06 1.67 -1.26
N ALA A 90 3.34 2.11 -0.24
CA ALA A 90 3.47 1.71 1.17
C ALA A 90 2.97 0.27 1.43
N GLY A 91 3.12 -0.62 0.45
CA GLY A 91 2.62 -2.00 0.46
C GLY A 91 3.55 -3.02 1.13
N SER A 92 4.69 -2.60 1.68
CA SER A 92 5.69 -3.51 2.29
C SER A 92 5.74 -3.49 3.82
N GLY A 93 4.73 -2.92 4.48
CA GLY A 93 4.57 -3.09 5.93
C GLY A 93 4.06 -4.49 6.28
N VAL A 94 4.29 -4.96 7.51
CA VAL A 94 3.80 -6.27 7.98
C VAL A 94 2.28 -6.42 7.79
N VAL A 95 1.54 -5.32 7.96
CA VAL A 95 0.09 -5.25 7.73
C VAL A 95 -0.24 -5.48 6.25
N GLY A 96 0.52 -4.89 5.33
CA GLY A 96 0.38 -5.11 3.89
C GLY A 96 0.67 -6.55 3.51
N THR A 97 1.76 -7.12 4.03
CA THR A 97 2.10 -8.53 3.81
C THR A 97 1.03 -9.48 4.34
N ILE A 98 0.54 -9.28 5.57
CA ILE A 98 -0.53 -10.09 6.16
C ILE A 98 -1.79 -9.98 5.30
N PHE A 99 -2.18 -8.77 4.89
CA PHE A 99 -3.34 -8.55 4.04
C PHE A 99 -3.20 -9.23 2.67
N THR A 100 -2.03 -9.14 2.03
CA THR A 100 -1.74 -9.83 0.77
C THR A 100 -1.84 -11.35 0.91
N VAL A 101 -1.28 -11.92 1.98
CA VAL A 101 -1.38 -13.37 2.23
C VAL A 101 -2.84 -13.79 2.43
N LEU A 102 -3.62 -13.05 3.24
CA LEU A 102 -5.05 -13.34 3.42
C LEU A 102 -5.83 -13.25 2.10
N LEU A 103 -5.52 -12.26 1.25
CA LEU A 103 -6.16 -12.10 -0.06
C LEU A 103 -5.85 -13.28 -0.99
N VAL A 104 -4.59 -13.72 -1.05
CA VAL A 104 -4.20 -14.88 -1.86
C VAL A 104 -4.92 -16.14 -1.38
N VAL A 105 -4.94 -16.39 -0.07
CA VAL A 105 -5.63 -17.55 0.51
C VAL A 105 -7.13 -17.48 0.22
N ALA A 106 -7.76 -16.31 0.33
CA ALA A 106 -9.18 -16.14 0.03
C ALA A 106 -9.53 -16.45 -1.43
N VAL A 107 -8.67 -16.05 -2.38
CA VAL A 107 -8.85 -16.41 -3.81
C VAL A 107 -8.71 -17.92 -4.01
N LEU A 108 -7.73 -18.55 -3.37
CA LEU A 108 -7.54 -20.00 -3.46
C LEU A 108 -8.71 -20.78 -2.83
N ASP A 109 -9.35 -20.22 -1.81
CA ASP A 109 -10.55 -20.76 -1.15
C ASP A 109 -11.77 -20.70 -2.09
N LEU A 110 -12.00 -19.56 -2.75
CA LEU A 110 -13.04 -19.45 -3.79
C LEU A 110 -12.87 -20.48 -4.92
N LEU A 111 -11.62 -20.80 -5.28
CA LEU A 111 -11.30 -21.79 -6.31
C LEU A 111 -11.42 -23.24 -5.82
N GLY A 112 -11.72 -23.46 -4.54
CA GLY A 112 -11.80 -24.79 -3.93
C GLY A 112 -10.46 -25.50 -3.77
N VAL A 113 -9.34 -24.77 -3.84
CA VAL A 113 -7.99 -25.32 -3.63
C VAL A 113 -7.67 -25.47 -2.15
N THR A 114 -8.29 -24.63 -1.31
CA THR A 114 -8.15 -24.62 0.16
C THR A 114 -9.52 -24.41 0.78
N ASP A 115 -9.68 -24.77 2.06
CA ASP A 115 -10.84 -24.45 2.91
C ASP A 115 -10.30 -23.79 4.18
N ALA A 116 -9.92 -22.52 4.05
CA ALA A 116 -9.29 -21.74 5.13
C ALA A 116 -10.31 -20.83 5.83
N TYR A 117 -11.40 -20.48 5.14
CA TYR A 117 -12.45 -19.59 5.59
C TYR A 117 -13.80 -20.29 5.50
N SER A 118 -14.37 -20.67 6.64
CA SER A 118 -15.67 -21.37 6.74
C SER A 118 -16.89 -20.56 6.26
N PHE A 119 -16.69 -19.33 5.79
CA PHE A 119 -17.72 -18.46 5.22
C PHE A 119 -17.56 -18.25 3.71
N ILE A 120 -16.56 -18.88 3.09
CA ILE A 120 -16.35 -18.86 1.64
C ILE A 120 -16.87 -20.20 1.11
N ASP A 121 -17.92 -20.12 0.30
CA ASP A 121 -18.36 -21.28 -0.49
C ASP A 121 -17.60 -21.26 -1.83
N PRO A 122 -16.94 -22.37 -2.22
CA PRO A 122 -16.25 -22.46 -3.50
C PRO A 122 -17.24 -22.34 -4.67
N ILE A 123 -16.81 -21.70 -5.75
CA ILE A 123 -17.61 -21.48 -6.97
C ILE A 123 -17.52 -22.61 -7.99
#